data_AF-A0A9D1D3V9-F1
#
_entry.id   AF-A0A9D1D3V9-F1
#
_cell.length_a   1.000
_cell.length_b   1.000
_cell.length_c   1.000
_cell.angle_alpha   90.00
_cell.angle_beta   90.00
_cell.angle_gamma   90.00
#
_symmetry.space_group_name_H-M   'P 1'
#
loop_
_entity.id
_entity.type
_entity.pdbx_description
1 polymer ?
#
loop_
_entity_poly.entity_id
_entity_poly.type
_entity_poly.pdbx_seq_one_letter_code
_entity_poly.pdbx_strand_id
1 'polypeptide(L)'
;MRRPRRAVMWVAPACALALAASLVACAPQQRAAMNDPNSTVEVPAADEFGIVDAESWSQVYPHQYETYLQNGENAPGEAKHDYLELYPALNTMYAGYGFSKGYDEAASHLYTLDSILATPRVNDTTLANCITCKTPQFTAMVNEEGEQVYAEKFAELIGQFDEPISCYNCHENDPSKVVVASKFFLRSMGDDAENVPVEAQACGQCHNEYYFDPQTKVTTNPYTGTSQMTPDAILAYYDERGYSDWTYPGTGTPMIKVQHPEFETLYGGSEEDQTHMVSMGYSCADCHMGTSVGEDGVKFTNHKWQSPLENQELLDSTCNSCHGDLAGQVAAWQEEEEARVQSISLKIEDMVNRMKTQVADGTLAGDRLTQLQGLHRTAQFYWDFVMVENSEGAHNPELTFETLDKAEAAVDQALSLL
;
A
#
# COMPACT_ATOMS: atom_id res chain seq x y z
N MET A 1 21.15 -41.05 -61.62
CA MET A 1 20.50 -40.84 -60.31
C MET A 1 21.21 -39.71 -59.58
N ARG A 2 20.61 -38.51 -59.51
CA ARG A 2 21.13 -37.36 -58.74
C ARG A 2 20.06 -36.96 -57.71
N ARG A 3 20.42 -36.97 -56.43
CA ARG A 3 19.56 -36.59 -55.29
C ARG A 3 19.21 -35.09 -55.34
N PRO A 4 18.02 -34.66 -54.91
CA PRO A 4 17.75 -33.25 -54.67
C PRO A 4 18.38 -32.83 -53.33
N ARG A 5 19.01 -31.65 -53.29
CA ARG A 5 19.44 -30.98 -52.07
C ARG A 5 18.21 -30.34 -51.41
N ARG A 6 17.94 -30.67 -50.15
CA ARG A 6 16.98 -29.94 -49.30
C ARG A 6 17.59 -28.58 -48.96
N ALA A 7 16.90 -27.49 -49.31
CA ALA A 7 17.17 -26.17 -48.75
C ALA A 7 16.55 -26.13 -47.35
N VAL A 8 17.38 -26.06 -46.32
CA VAL A 8 16.95 -25.71 -44.97
C VAL A 8 16.86 -24.18 -44.95
N MET A 9 15.65 -23.64 -44.94
CA MET A 9 15.44 -22.21 -44.67
C MET A 9 15.75 -21.93 -43.21
N TRP A 10 16.80 -21.17 -42.96
CA TRP A 10 17.09 -20.56 -41.68
C TRP A 10 16.14 -19.36 -41.48
N VAL A 11 15.01 -19.57 -40.80
CA VAL A 11 14.10 -18.48 -40.37
C VAL A 11 14.31 -18.11 -38.89
N ALA A 12 15.22 -18.78 -38.19
CA ALA A 12 15.32 -18.69 -36.73
C ALA A 12 16.14 -17.54 -36.07
N PRO A 13 16.97 -16.70 -36.73
CA PRO A 13 17.70 -15.65 -35.99
C PRO A 13 16.94 -14.32 -35.82
N ALA A 14 16.10 -13.94 -36.79
CA ALA A 14 15.52 -12.58 -36.84
C ALA A 14 14.36 -12.38 -35.84
N CYS A 15 13.51 -13.39 -35.65
CA CYS A 15 12.44 -13.33 -34.66
C CYS A 15 12.98 -13.29 -33.22
N ALA A 16 14.03 -14.06 -32.93
CA ALA A 16 14.65 -14.08 -31.60
C ALA A 16 15.32 -12.73 -31.24
N LEU A 17 15.96 -12.07 -32.21
CA LEU A 17 16.56 -10.75 -32.02
C LEU A 17 15.50 -9.64 -31.85
N ALA A 18 14.38 -9.70 -32.57
CA ALA A 18 13.29 -8.74 -32.43
C ALA A 18 12.57 -8.88 -31.07
N LEU A 19 12.33 -10.11 -30.61
CA LEU A 19 11.78 -10.40 -29.28
C LEU A 19 12.70 -9.98 -28.14
N ALA A 20 14.02 -10.22 -28.28
CA ALA A 20 14.99 -9.75 -27.29
C ALA A 20 15.08 -8.22 -27.24
N ALA A 21 15.01 -7.53 -28.39
CA ALA A 21 15.03 -6.07 -28.45
C ALA A 21 13.75 -5.44 -27.87
N SER A 22 12.58 -6.05 -28.06
CA SER A 22 11.33 -5.57 -27.46
C SER A 22 11.28 -5.79 -25.94
N LEU A 23 11.84 -6.90 -25.44
CA LEU A 23 11.91 -7.16 -23.99
C LEU A 23 12.84 -6.17 -23.27
N VAL A 24 13.95 -5.77 -23.89
CA VAL A 24 14.88 -4.76 -23.33
C VAL A 24 14.26 -3.37 -23.29
N ALA A 25 13.36 -3.04 -24.23
CA ALA A 25 12.69 -1.73 -24.27
C ALA A 25 11.65 -1.52 -23.16
N CYS A 26 11.22 -2.61 -22.52
CA CYS A 26 10.23 -2.59 -21.45
C CYS A 26 10.83 -2.83 -20.07
N ALA A 27 12.15 -3.00 -19.94
CA ALA A 27 12.80 -3.17 -18.64
C ALA A 27 12.92 -1.83 -17.89
N PRO A 28 12.91 -1.83 -16.54
CA PRO A 28 13.09 -0.61 -15.76
C PRO A 28 14.41 0.08 -16.10
N GLN A 29 14.37 1.41 -16.15
CA GLN A 29 15.55 2.21 -16.41
C GLN A 29 16.45 2.28 -15.19
N GLN A 30 17.76 2.32 -15.41
CA GLN A 30 18.71 2.55 -14.31
C GLN A 30 18.47 3.95 -13.73
N ARG A 31 18.28 4.02 -12.41
CA ARG A 31 18.03 5.28 -11.70
C ARG A 31 19.19 6.25 -11.81
N ALA A 32 18.85 7.54 -11.78
CA ALA A 32 19.84 8.60 -11.76
C ALA A 32 20.75 8.47 -10.53
N ALA A 33 22.06 8.51 -10.76
CA ALA A 33 23.02 8.52 -9.66
C ALA A 33 22.91 9.83 -8.88
N MET A 34 22.84 9.75 -7.55
CA MET A 34 22.57 10.91 -6.70
C MET A 34 23.74 11.89 -6.59
N ASN A 35 24.99 11.48 -6.80
CA ASN A 35 26.19 12.34 -6.77
C ASN A 35 27.43 11.66 -7.39
N ASP A 36 28.50 12.44 -7.64
CA ASP A 36 29.86 11.92 -7.86
C ASP A 36 30.29 11.12 -6.61
N PRO A 37 30.62 9.81 -6.73
CA PRO A 37 31.01 8.98 -5.60
C PRO A 37 32.25 9.46 -4.82
N ASN A 38 32.93 10.52 -5.28
CA ASN A 38 34.06 11.16 -4.59
C ASN A 38 33.73 12.45 -3.82
N SER A 39 32.50 12.94 -3.78
CA SER A 39 32.16 14.12 -2.96
C SER A 39 31.88 13.74 -1.51
N THR A 40 32.62 14.33 -0.57
CA THR A 40 32.28 14.26 0.87
C THR A 40 31.22 15.31 1.17
N VAL A 41 29.99 14.86 1.42
CA VAL A 41 28.89 15.69 1.93
C VAL A 41 29.01 15.78 3.44
N GLU A 42 28.98 17.00 3.98
CA GLU A 42 28.86 17.22 5.43
C GLU A 42 27.40 16.97 5.84
N VAL A 43 27.20 16.03 6.77
CA VAL A 43 25.86 15.72 7.30
C VAL A 43 25.40 16.87 8.19
N PRO A 44 24.22 17.48 7.94
CA PRO A 44 23.68 18.53 8.80
C PRO A 44 23.45 18.06 10.23
N ALA A 45 23.20 19.00 11.15
CA ALA A 45 22.88 18.66 12.53
C ALA A 45 21.53 17.94 12.61
N ALA A 46 21.49 16.86 13.39
CA ALA A 46 20.25 16.18 13.73
C ALA A 46 19.47 16.90 14.83
N ASP A 47 18.17 16.68 14.87
CA ASP A 47 17.21 17.15 15.88
C ASP A 47 17.35 16.36 17.20
N GLU A 48 16.41 16.58 18.13
CA GLU A 48 16.43 15.90 19.43
C GLU A 48 16.14 14.39 19.38
N PHE A 49 15.53 13.91 18.29
CA PHE A 49 15.27 12.49 18.02
C PHE A 49 16.41 11.83 17.24
N GLY A 50 17.44 12.60 16.86
CA GLY A 50 18.58 12.09 16.10
C GLY A 50 18.34 12.03 14.58
N ILE A 51 17.29 12.67 14.06
CA ILE A 51 17.01 12.72 12.63
C ILE A 51 17.49 14.05 12.03
N VAL A 52 17.86 14.05 10.75
CA VAL A 52 18.13 15.29 9.99
C VAL A 52 16.92 15.62 9.13
N ASP A 53 16.25 16.73 9.45
CA ASP A 53 15.06 17.23 8.75
C ASP A 53 15.30 17.44 7.24
N ALA A 54 14.26 17.26 6.44
CA ALA A 54 14.36 17.39 4.98
C ALA A 54 14.89 18.76 4.53
N GLU A 55 14.49 19.85 5.18
CA GLU A 55 14.95 21.20 4.84
C GLU A 55 16.47 21.34 4.95
N SER A 56 17.08 20.65 5.91
CA SER A 56 18.54 20.68 6.13
C SER A 56 19.32 20.09 4.95
N TRP A 57 18.70 19.23 4.14
CA TRP A 57 19.29 18.65 2.94
C TRP A 57 19.14 19.52 1.68
N SER A 58 18.34 20.59 1.72
CA SER A 58 17.99 21.41 0.56
C SER A 58 19.17 22.01 -0.20
N GLN A 59 20.26 22.35 0.49
CA GLN A 59 21.48 22.90 -0.14
C GLN A 59 22.32 21.82 -0.84
N VAL A 60 22.21 20.57 -0.38
CA VAL A 60 23.01 19.44 -0.88
C VAL A 60 22.26 18.68 -1.97
N TYR A 61 20.95 18.48 -1.80
CA TYR A 61 20.07 17.76 -2.70
C TYR A 61 18.89 18.64 -3.16
N PRO A 62 19.16 19.78 -3.83
CA PRO A 62 18.13 20.78 -4.13
C PRO A 62 17.01 20.25 -5.03
N HIS A 63 17.33 19.44 -6.05
CA HIS A 63 16.33 18.90 -6.99
C HIS A 63 15.37 17.92 -6.31
N GLN A 64 15.90 17.04 -5.46
CA GLN A 64 15.10 16.10 -4.67
C GLN A 64 14.23 16.85 -3.67
N TYR A 65 14.79 17.82 -2.95
CA TYR A 65 14.03 18.60 -1.97
C TYR A 65 12.94 19.45 -2.63
N GLU A 66 13.23 20.09 -3.76
CA GLU A 66 12.25 20.89 -4.50
C GLU A 66 11.07 20.02 -4.98
N THR A 67 11.35 18.86 -5.60
CA THR A 67 10.29 17.95 -6.03
C THR A 67 9.54 17.30 -4.86
N TYR A 68 10.21 17.04 -3.74
CA TYR A 68 9.57 16.64 -2.50
C TYR A 68 8.55 17.67 -2.01
N LEU A 69 8.86 18.97 -2.05
CA LEU A 69 7.91 20.02 -1.64
C LEU A 69 6.70 20.13 -2.58
N GLN A 70 6.80 19.71 -3.84
CA GLN A 70 5.66 19.70 -4.78
C GLN A 70 4.53 18.76 -4.34
N ASN A 71 4.81 17.78 -3.47
CA ASN A 71 3.77 16.97 -2.85
C ASN A 71 2.74 17.81 -2.07
N GLY A 72 3.10 19.04 -1.68
CA GLY A 72 2.20 19.98 -1.02
C GLY A 72 0.97 20.36 -1.85
N GLU A 73 1.01 20.17 -3.18
CA GLU A 73 -0.13 20.38 -4.09
C GLU A 73 -1.31 19.45 -3.77
N ASN A 74 -1.03 18.24 -3.28
CA ASN A 74 -2.04 17.26 -2.89
C ASN A 74 -2.42 17.41 -1.39
N ALA A 75 -3.04 18.55 -1.07
CA ALA A 75 -3.41 18.96 0.28
C ALA A 75 -4.71 18.33 0.80
N PRO A 76 -4.88 18.17 2.13
CA PRO A 76 -6.16 17.83 2.73
C PRO A 76 -7.18 18.96 2.57
N GLY A 77 -8.47 18.65 2.59
CA GLY A 77 -9.56 19.64 2.56
C GLY A 77 -10.73 19.21 1.68
N GLU A 78 -11.61 20.17 1.33
CA GLU A 78 -12.87 19.91 0.59
C GLU A 78 -12.68 19.27 -0.80
N ALA A 79 -11.48 19.32 -1.37
CA ALA A 79 -11.17 18.68 -2.65
C ALA A 79 -10.98 17.16 -2.52
N LYS A 80 -10.75 16.65 -1.30
CA LYS A 80 -10.58 15.22 -1.03
C LYS A 80 -11.94 14.55 -0.86
N HIS A 81 -12.08 13.36 -1.42
CA HIS A 81 -13.29 12.58 -1.24
C HIS A 81 -13.40 12.05 0.19
N ASP A 82 -14.58 12.24 0.82
CA ASP A 82 -14.97 11.46 2.00
C ASP A 82 -15.58 10.14 1.50
N TYR A 83 -14.89 9.03 1.74
CA TYR A 83 -15.36 7.72 1.30
C TYR A 83 -16.66 7.29 2.02
N LEU A 84 -16.96 7.82 3.20
CA LEU A 84 -18.24 7.55 3.87
C LEU A 84 -19.42 8.23 3.18
N GLU A 85 -19.18 9.32 2.43
CA GLU A 85 -20.17 9.97 1.57
C GLU A 85 -20.23 9.32 0.19
N LEU A 86 -19.08 9.01 -0.41
CA LEU A 86 -18.99 8.40 -1.74
C LEU A 86 -19.54 6.96 -1.75
N TYR A 87 -19.27 6.20 -0.68
CA TYR A 87 -19.73 4.82 -0.48
C TYR A 87 -20.53 4.70 0.84
N PRO A 88 -21.81 5.12 0.88
CA PRO A 88 -22.58 5.18 2.12
C PRO A 88 -22.70 3.86 2.90
N ALA A 89 -22.61 2.71 2.21
CA ALA A 89 -22.62 1.38 2.81
C ALA A 89 -21.50 1.19 3.86
N LEU A 90 -20.40 1.95 3.74
CA LEU A 90 -19.30 1.94 4.71
C LEU A 90 -19.73 2.33 6.12
N ASN A 91 -20.72 3.22 6.25
CA ASN A 91 -21.28 3.60 7.55
C ASN A 91 -21.90 2.38 8.26
N THR A 92 -22.47 1.44 7.51
CA THR A 92 -22.99 0.18 8.04
C THR A 92 -21.86 -0.83 8.24
N MET A 93 -20.98 -1.03 7.27
CA MET A 93 -19.94 -2.08 7.28
C MET A 93 -18.88 -1.85 8.36
N TYR A 94 -18.51 -0.59 8.63
CA TYR A 94 -17.54 -0.24 9.67
C TYR A 94 -18.17 0.12 11.02
N ALA A 95 -19.47 -0.09 11.18
CA ALA A 95 -20.16 0.27 12.41
C ALA A 95 -19.44 -0.30 13.65
N GLY A 96 -19.19 0.58 14.62
CA GLY A 96 -18.49 0.23 15.86
C GLY A 96 -16.96 0.31 15.76
N TYR A 97 -16.40 0.72 14.62
CA TYR A 97 -14.96 0.90 14.43
C TYR A 97 -14.59 2.34 14.05
N GLY A 98 -13.32 2.71 14.18
CA GLY A 98 -12.85 4.08 13.95
C GLY A 98 -13.22 4.60 12.56
N PHE A 99 -13.13 3.75 11.54
CA PHE A 99 -13.42 4.09 10.15
C PHE A 99 -14.86 4.52 9.87
N SER A 100 -15.84 4.17 10.73
CA SER A 100 -17.20 4.71 10.58
C SER A 100 -17.37 6.15 11.07
N LYS A 101 -16.30 6.78 11.58
CA LYS A 101 -16.33 8.18 12.05
C LYS A 101 -15.76 9.15 11.03
N GLY A 102 -14.89 8.68 10.15
CA GLY A 102 -14.26 9.45 9.09
C GLY A 102 -13.25 8.60 8.32
N TYR A 103 -13.30 8.67 7.00
CA TYR A 103 -12.39 7.98 6.12
C TYR A 103 -12.27 8.75 4.80
N ASP A 104 -11.20 9.52 4.69
CA ASP A 104 -10.96 10.40 3.55
C ASP A 104 -9.93 9.78 2.59
N GLU A 105 -10.01 10.19 1.33
CA GLU A 105 -8.97 10.00 0.33
C GLU A 105 -7.63 10.52 0.86
N ALA A 106 -6.54 9.79 0.56
CA ALA A 106 -5.22 10.12 1.07
C ALA A 106 -4.72 11.49 0.56
N ALA A 107 -4.27 12.33 1.48
CA ALA A 107 -3.46 13.51 1.17
C ALA A 107 -1.97 13.13 1.10
N SER A 108 -1.12 14.05 0.64
CA SER A 108 0.29 13.75 0.47
C SER A 108 1.05 13.54 1.78
N HIS A 109 2.23 12.94 1.66
CA HIS A 109 3.16 12.67 2.75
C HIS A 109 3.49 13.90 3.61
N LEU A 110 3.48 15.12 3.05
CA LEU A 110 3.75 16.36 3.79
C LEU A 110 2.69 16.67 4.85
N TYR A 111 1.48 16.11 4.71
CA TYR A 111 0.35 16.37 5.60
C TYR A 111 0.08 15.20 6.56
N THR A 112 0.98 14.24 6.67
CA THR A 112 0.77 13.03 7.48
C THR A 112 0.50 13.33 8.96
N LEU A 113 1.22 14.28 9.56
CA LEU A 113 0.98 14.76 10.93
C LEU A 113 -0.34 15.54 11.04
N ASP A 114 -0.63 16.43 10.10
CA ASP A 114 -1.89 17.20 10.09
C ASP A 114 -3.11 16.27 9.97
N SER A 115 -3.07 15.32 9.04
CA SER A 115 -4.16 14.38 8.79
C SER A 115 -4.42 13.45 9.96
N ILE A 116 -3.37 12.94 10.65
CA ILE A 116 -3.57 12.07 11.82
C ILE A 116 -4.07 12.86 13.05
N LEU A 117 -3.78 14.16 13.14
CA LEU A 117 -4.33 15.04 14.17
C LEU A 117 -5.78 15.45 13.88
N ALA A 118 -6.14 15.65 12.61
CA ALA A 118 -7.47 16.09 12.20
C ALA A 118 -8.51 14.96 12.15
N THR A 119 -8.08 13.71 11.95
CA THR A 119 -9.01 12.59 11.75
C THR A 119 -9.87 12.31 12.99
N PRO A 120 -11.19 12.07 12.84
CA PRO A 120 -12.08 11.76 13.96
C PRO A 120 -11.89 10.34 14.52
N ARG A 121 -10.98 9.55 13.93
CA ARG A 121 -10.65 8.18 14.34
C ARG A 121 -9.86 8.15 15.65
N VAL A 122 -8.97 9.12 15.84
CA VAL A 122 -8.16 9.26 17.05
C VAL A 122 -9.03 9.76 18.21
N ASN A 123 -8.77 9.23 19.41
CA ASN A 123 -9.47 9.60 20.63
C ASN A 123 -8.56 9.46 21.86
N ASP A 124 -9.07 9.79 23.05
CA ASP A 124 -8.31 9.80 24.31
C ASP A 124 -7.66 8.44 24.70
N THR A 125 -8.09 7.34 24.09
CA THR A 125 -7.55 5.99 24.34
C THR A 125 -6.63 5.49 23.23
N THR A 126 -6.44 6.27 22.15
CA THR A 126 -5.53 5.93 21.06
C THR A 126 -4.09 5.85 21.55
N LEU A 127 -3.38 4.82 21.12
CA LEU A 127 -1.99 4.57 21.46
C LEU A 127 -1.05 5.10 20.36
N ALA A 128 0.23 5.20 20.68
CA ALA A 128 1.26 5.77 19.82
C ALA A 128 1.51 4.95 18.54
N ASN A 129 1.06 3.70 18.47
CA ASN A 129 1.09 2.88 17.26
C ASN A 129 0.34 3.45 16.04
N CYS A 130 -0.53 4.46 16.21
CA CYS A 130 -1.07 5.22 15.08
C CYS A 130 -0.06 6.19 14.43
N ILE A 131 1.07 6.48 15.09
CA ILE A 131 2.12 7.42 14.63
C ILE A 131 3.15 6.72 13.72
N THR A 132 3.24 5.38 13.78
CA THR A 132 4.25 4.54 13.10
C THR A 132 4.58 4.96 11.68
N CYS A 133 3.56 5.24 10.88
CA CYS A 133 3.67 5.57 9.47
C CYS A 133 3.34 7.06 9.20
N LYS A 134 3.72 7.97 10.11
CA LYS A 134 3.38 9.40 10.02
C LYS A 134 4.57 10.34 10.16
N THR A 135 5.65 9.92 10.82
CA THR A 135 6.84 10.76 11.00
C THR A 135 8.10 9.89 11.18
N PRO A 136 9.25 10.32 10.64
CA PRO A 136 10.53 9.70 10.91
C PRO A 136 10.96 9.82 12.38
N GLN A 137 10.55 10.87 13.09
CA GLN A 137 10.93 11.10 14.49
C GLN A 137 10.42 9.99 15.41
N PHE A 138 9.18 9.53 15.20
CA PHE A 138 8.64 8.38 15.93
C PHE A 138 9.35 7.07 15.56
N THR A 139 9.76 6.91 14.29
CA THR A 139 10.55 5.75 13.85
C THR A 139 11.91 5.73 14.57
N ALA A 140 12.59 6.88 14.66
CA ALA A 140 13.86 7.02 15.37
C ALA A 140 13.70 6.77 16.88
N MET A 141 12.65 7.32 17.50
CA MET A 141 12.31 7.09 18.91
C MET A 141 12.11 5.60 19.21
N VAL A 142 11.29 4.88 18.43
CA VAL A 142 11.10 3.43 18.59
C VAL A 142 12.42 2.67 18.39
N ASN A 143 13.26 3.14 17.46
CA ASN A 143 14.53 2.48 17.16
C ASN A 143 15.55 2.61 18.29
N GLU A 144 15.57 3.75 18.99
CA GLU A 144 16.45 4.05 20.12
C GLU A 144 15.90 3.51 21.44
N GLU A 145 14.64 3.80 21.75
CA GLU A 145 14.06 3.52 23.06
C GLU A 145 13.48 2.10 23.15
N GLY A 146 12.95 1.57 22.05
CA GLY A 146 12.38 0.22 21.95
C GLY A 146 10.87 0.19 21.70
N GLU A 147 10.36 -1.01 21.38
CA GLU A 147 8.97 -1.22 20.94
C GLU A 147 7.91 -0.93 22.01
N GLN A 148 8.26 -0.82 23.29
CA GLN A 148 7.30 -0.46 24.34
C GLN A 148 6.67 0.92 24.12
N VAL A 149 7.34 1.81 23.36
CA VAL A 149 6.84 3.14 22.99
C VAL A 149 5.49 3.05 22.26
N TYR A 150 5.24 1.97 21.49
CA TYR A 150 3.95 1.77 20.81
C TYR A 150 2.75 1.72 21.76
N ALA A 151 2.96 1.32 23.02
CA ALA A 151 1.92 1.22 24.05
C ALA A 151 1.67 2.54 24.80
N GLU A 152 2.45 3.60 24.54
CA GLU A 152 2.23 4.93 25.09
C GLU A 152 1.02 5.61 24.48
N LYS A 153 0.52 6.67 25.10
CA LYS A 153 -0.66 7.37 24.58
C LYS A 153 -0.27 8.27 23.42
N PHE A 154 -1.06 8.20 22.35
CA PHE A 154 -0.91 9.06 21.18
C PHE A 154 -0.84 10.55 21.56
N ALA A 155 -1.77 11.01 22.40
CA ALA A 155 -1.89 12.41 22.81
C ALA A 155 -0.70 12.92 23.65
N GLU A 156 0.11 12.02 24.23
CA GLU A 156 1.29 12.39 25.01
C GLU A 156 2.54 12.54 24.11
N LEU A 157 2.55 11.88 22.95
CA LEU A 157 3.71 11.88 22.03
C LEU A 157 3.53 12.77 20.80
N ILE A 158 2.36 12.77 20.17
CA ILE A 158 2.18 13.37 18.84
C ILE A 158 2.60 14.84 18.76
N GLY A 159 2.43 15.61 19.83
CA GLY A 159 2.80 17.04 19.87
C GLY A 159 4.30 17.31 19.98
N GLN A 160 5.12 16.28 20.09
CA GLN A 160 6.58 16.38 20.09
C GLN A 160 7.16 16.26 18.66
N PHE A 161 6.34 15.87 17.69
CA PHE A 161 6.78 15.63 16.31
C PHE A 161 6.30 16.75 15.37
N ASP A 162 7.20 17.22 14.53
CA ASP A 162 6.97 18.30 13.56
C ASP A 162 7.47 17.98 12.16
N GLU A 163 8.29 16.93 11.98
CA GLU A 163 8.73 16.46 10.68
C GLU A 163 7.73 15.39 10.16
N PRO A 164 6.98 15.65 9.08
CA PRO A 164 6.13 14.65 8.44
C PRO A 164 6.99 13.58 7.74
N ILE A 165 6.39 12.65 7.00
CA ILE A 165 7.16 11.71 6.17
C ILE A 165 8.15 12.46 5.26
N SER A 166 9.43 12.13 5.40
CA SER A 166 10.54 12.90 4.81
C SER A 166 11.75 12.05 4.43
N CYS A 167 12.88 12.67 4.13
CA CYS A 167 14.12 12.02 3.69
C CYS A 167 14.51 10.83 4.59
N TYR A 168 14.42 11.02 5.91
CA TYR A 168 14.88 10.03 6.89
C TYR A 168 14.15 8.68 6.77
N ASN A 169 12.86 8.67 6.42
CA ASN A 169 12.09 7.43 6.34
C ASN A 169 12.68 6.44 5.32
N CYS A 170 13.30 6.94 4.25
CA CYS A 170 13.85 6.13 3.17
C CYS A 170 15.38 6.15 3.11
N HIS A 171 16.02 7.09 3.81
CA HIS A 171 17.46 7.34 3.70
C HIS A 171 18.20 7.45 5.05
N GLU A 172 17.48 7.39 6.18
CA GLU A 172 18.01 7.82 7.48
C GLU A 172 18.76 9.16 7.35
N ASN A 173 19.93 9.32 7.97
CA ASN A 173 20.78 10.51 7.84
C ASN A 173 21.81 10.42 6.70
N ASP A 174 21.61 9.52 5.73
CA ASP A 174 22.47 9.36 4.55
C ASP A 174 21.63 9.29 3.25
N PRO A 175 21.26 10.45 2.67
CA PRO A 175 20.49 10.52 1.42
C PRO A 175 21.12 9.83 0.21
N SER A 176 22.39 9.40 0.28
CA SER A 176 23.02 8.66 -0.82
C SER A 176 22.61 7.18 -0.90
N LYS A 177 21.92 6.64 0.11
CA LYS A 177 21.51 5.24 0.18
C LYS A 177 20.02 5.13 0.49
N VAL A 178 19.36 4.16 -0.12
CA VAL A 178 18.01 3.77 0.29
C VAL A 178 18.10 2.69 1.35
N VAL A 179 17.35 2.85 2.43
CA VAL A 179 17.32 1.95 3.59
C VAL A 179 15.87 1.73 4.05
N VAL A 180 15.69 0.73 4.91
CA VAL A 180 14.43 0.42 5.59
C VAL A 180 14.63 0.71 7.08
N ALA A 181 14.09 1.82 7.57
CA ALA A 181 14.22 2.26 8.96
C ALA A 181 13.19 1.57 9.90
N SER A 182 12.03 1.18 9.39
CA SER A 182 10.93 0.58 10.15
C SER A 182 11.19 -0.90 10.47
N LYS A 183 11.56 -1.18 11.74
CA LYS A 183 11.89 -2.54 12.20
C LYS A 183 10.74 -3.56 12.10
N PHE A 184 9.49 -3.13 12.26
CA PHE A 184 8.34 -4.05 12.18
C PHE A 184 8.17 -4.61 10.76
N PHE A 185 8.33 -3.76 9.75
CA PHE A 185 8.26 -4.15 8.34
C PHE A 185 9.49 -4.97 7.94
N LEU A 186 10.70 -4.58 8.36
CA LEU A 186 11.89 -5.39 8.09
C LEU A 186 11.76 -6.82 8.64
N ARG A 187 11.12 -6.98 9.81
CA ARG A 187 10.83 -8.30 10.39
C ARG A 187 9.84 -9.10 9.55
N SER A 188 8.83 -8.45 8.97
CA SER A 188 7.81 -9.14 8.15
C SER A 188 8.35 -9.57 6.80
N MET A 189 9.37 -8.90 6.26
CA MET A 189 10.02 -9.35 5.03
C MET A 189 10.80 -10.65 5.21
N GLY A 190 11.38 -10.90 6.40
CA GLY A 190 12.18 -12.10 6.67
C GLY A 190 13.34 -12.24 5.68
N ASP A 191 13.60 -13.48 5.23
CA ASP A 191 14.68 -13.76 4.27
C ASP A 191 14.42 -13.17 2.87
N ASP A 192 13.15 -12.90 2.52
CA ASP A 192 12.78 -12.34 1.21
C ASP A 192 13.23 -10.89 1.03
N ALA A 193 13.62 -10.20 2.12
CA ALA A 193 14.20 -8.86 2.07
C ALA A 193 15.44 -8.78 1.15
N GLU A 194 16.17 -9.88 0.96
CA GLU A 194 17.34 -9.93 0.06
C GLU A 194 16.94 -9.94 -1.43
N ASN A 195 15.71 -10.39 -1.74
CA ASN A 195 15.24 -10.59 -3.12
C ASN A 195 14.29 -9.48 -3.60
N VAL A 196 13.74 -8.68 -2.70
CA VAL A 196 12.89 -7.55 -3.06
C VAL A 196 13.74 -6.27 -3.15
N PRO A 197 13.61 -5.43 -4.20
CA PRO A 197 14.33 -4.17 -4.28
C PRO A 197 14.12 -3.29 -3.03
N VAL A 198 15.20 -2.77 -2.46
CA VAL A 198 15.13 -1.92 -1.25
C VAL A 198 14.26 -0.68 -1.48
N GLU A 199 14.15 -0.23 -2.72
CA GLU A 199 13.36 0.93 -3.09
C GLU A 199 11.86 0.65 -3.15
N ALA A 200 11.45 -0.61 -3.34
CA ALA A 200 10.08 -1.04 -3.08
C ALA A 200 9.83 -1.19 -1.58
N GLN A 201 10.78 -1.80 -0.87
CA GLN A 201 10.69 -1.97 0.59
C GLN A 201 10.56 -0.63 1.32
N ALA A 202 11.21 0.44 0.82
CA ALA A 202 11.09 1.77 1.38
C ALA A 202 9.64 2.28 1.41
N CYS A 203 8.85 2.01 0.36
CA CYS A 203 7.40 2.29 0.31
C CYS A 203 6.62 1.32 1.21
N GLY A 204 6.99 0.03 1.16
CA GLY A 204 6.40 -1.04 1.94
C GLY A 204 6.48 -0.83 3.45
N GLN A 205 7.36 0.03 3.97
CA GLN A 205 7.38 0.42 5.38
C GLN A 205 6.05 0.98 5.91
N CYS A 206 5.26 1.59 5.03
CA CYS A 206 4.00 2.25 5.39
C CYS A 206 2.80 1.74 4.58
N HIS A 207 3.02 1.48 3.29
CA HIS A 207 1.99 1.02 2.35
C HIS A 207 1.84 -0.49 2.40
N ASN A 208 1.34 -0.96 3.54
CA ASN A 208 1.16 -2.37 3.87
C ASN A 208 -0.10 -2.58 4.73
N GLU A 209 -0.61 -3.80 4.73
CA GLU A 209 -1.57 -4.29 5.71
C GLU A 209 -0.87 -4.54 7.05
N TYR A 210 -1.52 -4.07 8.12
CA TYR A 210 -1.01 -4.19 9.48
C TYR A 210 -2.14 -4.34 10.50
N TYR A 211 -1.76 -4.82 11.68
CA TYR A 211 -2.58 -4.79 12.88
C TYR A 211 -1.76 -4.35 14.08
N PHE A 212 -2.44 -4.09 15.20
CA PHE A 212 -1.77 -3.82 16.48
C PHE A 212 -1.82 -5.07 17.35
N ASP A 213 -0.65 -5.60 17.72
CA ASP A 213 -0.58 -6.80 18.54
C ASP A 213 -1.38 -6.60 19.85
N PRO A 214 -2.34 -7.48 20.19
CA PRO A 214 -3.22 -7.26 21.32
C PRO A 214 -2.49 -7.28 22.67
N GLN A 215 -1.30 -7.88 22.76
CA GLN A 215 -0.50 -7.97 23.98
C GLN A 215 0.54 -6.85 24.05
N THR A 216 1.37 -6.71 23.01
CA THR A 216 2.53 -5.79 23.01
C THR A 216 2.19 -4.41 22.46
N LYS A 217 1.08 -4.27 21.73
CA LYS A 217 0.62 -3.05 21.04
C LYS A 217 1.49 -2.62 19.85
N VAL A 218 2.49 -3.41 19.52
CA VAL A 218 3.41 -3.18 18.40
C VAL A 218 2.66 -3.25 17.07
N THR A 219 2.91 -2.29 16.19
CA THR A 219 2.49 -2.36 14.79
C THR A 219 3.12 -3.59 14.14
N THR A 220 2.30 -4.47 13.57
CA THR A 220 2.74 -5.79 13.10
C THR A 220 2.06 -6.13 11.78
N ASN A 221 2.79 -6.71 10.84
CA ASN A 221 2.21 -7.26 9.61
C ASN A 221 1.70 -8.70 9.84
N PRO A 222 0.58 -9.11 9.21
CA PRO A 222 0.02 -10.45 9.38
C PRO A 222 0.69 -11.52 8.50
N TYR A 223 2.00 -11.42 8.29
CA TYR A 223 2.75 -12.33 7.42
C TYR A 223 4.25 -12.34 7.74
N THR A 224 4.96 -13.34 7.19
CA THR A 224 6.42 -13.32 7.07
C THR A 224 6.83 -13.85 5.70
N GLY A 225 7.52 -13.02 4.91
CA GLY A 225 7.87 -13.29 3.52
C GLY A 225 6.74 -13.00 2.53
N THR A 226 7.10 -12.81 1.25
CA THR A 226 6.16 -12.39 0.20
C THR A 226 5.13 -13.48 -0.11
N SER A 227 5.49 -14.75 0.03
CA SER A 227 4.57 -15.87 -0.22
C SER A 227 3.38 -15.91 0.74
N GLN A 228 3.47 -15.21 1.88
CA GLN A 228 2.40 -15.12 2.88
C GLN A 228 1.60 -13.81 2.81
N MET A 229 1.93 -12.91 1.88
CA MET A 229 1.23 -11.64 1.69
C MET A 229 -0.06 -11.76 0.86
N THR A 230 -0.47 -12.97 0.47
CA THR A 230 -1.72 -13.14 -0.28
C THR A 230 -2.94 -12.93 0.63
N PRO A 231 -4.08 -12.45 0.09
CA PRO A 231 -5.30 -12.27 0.89
C PRO A 231 -5.70 -13.52 1.68
N ASP A 232 -5.60 -14.70 1.06
CA ASP A 232 -5.96 -15.98 1.68
C ASP A 232 -5.02 -16.33 2.85
N ALA A 233 -3.71 -16.11 2.68
CA ALA A 233 -2.72 -16.37 3.72
C ALA A 233 -2.88 -15.41 4.90
N ILE A 234 -3.17 -14.14 4.64
CA ILE A 234 -3.42 -13.12 5.66
C ILE A 234 -4.72 -13.43 6.43
N LEU A 235 -5.81 -13.80 5.75
CA LEU A 235 -7.04 -14.21 6.42
C LEU A 235 -6.80 -15.44 7.31
N ALA A 236 -6.09 -16.44 6.80
CA ALA A 236 -5.72 -17.63 7.56
C ALA A 236 -4.85 -17.27 8.79
N TYR A 237 -3.89 -16.36 8.65
CA TYR A 237 -3.06 -15.87 9.75
C TYR A 237 -3.90 -15.33 10.91
N TYR A 238 -4.89 -14.48 10.59
CA TYR A 238 -5.78 -13.90 11.58
C TYR A 238 -6.72 -14.94 12.21
N ASP A 239 -7.27 -15.85 11.40
CA ASP A 239 -8.19 -16.89 11.86
C ASP A 239 -7.51 -17.91 12.77
N GLU A 240 -6.27 -18.32 12.45
CA GLU A 240 -5.46 -19.21 13.31
C GLU A 240 -5.20 -18.62 14.70
N ARG A 241 -5.14 -17.29 14.80
CA ARG A 241 -4.94 -16.55 16.05
C ARG A 241 -6.24 -16.20 16.76
N GLY A 242 -7.39 -16.41 16.12
CA GLY A 242 -8.67 -15.90 16.59
C GLY A 242 -8.67 -14.37 16.75
N TYR A 243 -7.92 -13.66 15.90
CA TYR A 243 -7.76 -12.22 15.97
C TYR A 243 -9.00 -11.48 15.45
N SER A 244 -9.34 -10.37 16.10
CA SER A 244 -10.31 -9.40 15.58
C SER A 244 -9.92 -7.99 16.00
N ASP A 245 -10.10 -7.05 15.07
CA ASP A 245 -9.92 -5.63 15.33
C ASP A 245 -11.11 -5.06 16.13
N TRP A 246 -12.32 -5.51 15.79
CA TRP A 246 -13.52 -5.19 16.55
C TRP A 246 -14.58 -6.28 16.49
N THR A 247 -15.52 -6.20 17.41
CA THR A 247 -16.75 -7.00 17.37
C THR A 247 -17.87 -6.15 16.77
N TYR A 248 -18.43 -6.60 15.64
CA TYR A 248 -19.47 -5.87 14.94
C TYR A 248 -20.76 -5.77 15.79
N PRO A 249 -21.34 -4.56 15.96
CA PRO A 249 -22.47 -4.33 16.83
C PRO A 249 -23.77 -4.97 16.28
N GLY A 250 -24.50 -5.66 17.15
CA GLY A 250 -25.80 -6.26 16.85
C GLY A 250 -25.73 -7.65 16.22
N THR A 251 -24.65 -8.02 15.54
CA THR A 251 -24.43 -9.41 15.09
C THR A 251 -23.38 -10.14 15.90
N GLY A 252 -22.47 -9.43 16.57
CA GLY A 252 -21.37 -10.03 17.33
C GLY A 252 -20.27 -10.64 16.44
N THR A 253 -20.22 -10.29 15.15
CA THR A 253 -19.21 -10.82 14.23
C THR A 253 -17.81 -10.34 14.63
N PRO A 254 -16.80 -11.22 14.80
CA PRO A 254 -15.42 -10.80 14.97
C PRO A 254 -14.86 -10.32 13.62
N MET A 255 -14.60 -9.03 13.46
CA MET A 255 -14.19 -8.45 12.18
C MET A 255 -12.67 -8.24 12.10
N ILE A 256 -12.16 -8.20 10.87
CA ILE A 256 -10.83 -7.71 10.52
C ILE A 256 -11.02 -6.40 9.75
N LYS A 257 -10.15 -5.42 9.96
CA LYS A 257 -10.01 -4.26 9.08
C LYS A 257 -8.72 -4.46 8.29
N VAL A 258 -8.78 -4.39 6.96
CA VAL A 258 -7.58 -4.32 6.11
C VAL A 258 -7.19 -2.85 5.92
N GLN A 259 -5.91 -2.52 5.85
CA GLN A 259 -5.37 -1.19 5.60
C GLN A 259 -4.43 -1.24 4.41
N HIS A 260 -4.66 -0.35 3.44
CA HIS A 260 -3.80 0.01 2.31
C HIS A 260 -2.73 -1.05 1.93
N PRO A 261 -3.14 -2.22 1.40
CA PRO A 261 -2.27 -3.35 1.14
C PRO A 261 -1.56 -3.23 -0.20
N GLU A 262 -0.98 -2.06 -0.52
CA GLU A 262 -0.35 -1.84 -1.84
C GLU A 262 0.85 -2.78 -2.05
N PHE A 263 1.70 -2.95 -1.02
CA PHE A 263 2.89 -3.79 -1.13
C PHE A 263 2.52 -5.26 -1.30
N GLU A 264 1.53 -5.74 -0.55
CA GLU A 264 1.00 -7.10 -0.65
C GLU A 264 0.36 -7.34 -2.01
N THR A 265 -0.37 -6.37 -2.54
CA THR A 265 -1.04 -6.48 -3.84
C THR A 265 -0.02 -6.59 -4.98
N LEU A 266 1.10 -5.87 -4.88
CA LEU A 266 2.13 -5.82 -5.92
C LEU A 266 3.16 -6.96 -5.81
N TYR A 267 3.62 -7.28 -4.60
CA TYR A 267 4.71 -8.23 -4.33
C TYR A 267 4.26 -9.56 -3.70
N GLY A 268 3.02 -9.67 -3.22
CA GLY A 268 2.53 -10.85 -2.55
C GLY A 268 2.33 -12.04 -3.50
N GLY A 269 2.66 -13.22 -3.00
CA GLY A 269 2.66 -14.46 -3.78
C GLY A 269 4.02 -15.14 -3.81
N SER A 270 4.06 -16.35 -4.38
CA SER A 270 5.33 -17.02 -4.66
C SER A 270 6.05 -16.36 -5.84
N GLU A 271 7.31 -16.70 -6.08
CA GLU A 271 8.06 -16.21 -7.25
C GLU A 271 7.32 -16.49 -8.58
N GLU A 272 6.51 -17.55 -8.64
CA GLU A 272 5.73 -17.93 -9.81
C GLU A 272 4.43 -17.10 -9.96
N ASP A 273 3.96 -16.46 -8.88
CA ASP A 273 2.70 -15.73 -8.80
C ASP A 273 2.91 -14.20 -8.76
N GLN A 274 4.14 -13.73 -8.93
CA GLN A 274 4.45 -12.30 -8.92
C GLN A 274 3.75 -11.57 -10.06
N THR A 275 3.35 -10.32 -9.79
CA THR A 275 2.77 -9.44 -10.80
C THR A 275 3.69 -9.28 -12.00
N HIS A 276 3.10 -8.98 -13.16
CA HIS A 276 3.89 -8.75 -14.36
C HIS A 276 4.94 -7.65 -14.16
N MET A 277 4.58 -6.57 -13.45
CA MET A 277 5.50 -5.47 -13.14
C MET A 277 6.70 -5.96 -12.30
N VAL A 278 6.45 -6.70 -11.22
CA VAL A 278 7.52 -7.23 -10.37
C VAL A 278 8.37 -8.26 -11.13
N SER A 279 7.76 -9.12 -11.94
CA SER A 279 8.47 -10.12 -12.78
C SER A 279 9.42 -9.46 -13.80
N MET A 280 9.13 -8.22 -14.19
CA MET A 280 9.97 -7.40 -15.07
C MET A 280 11.03 -6.58 -14.32
N GLY A 281 11.02 -6.63 -12.99
CA GLY A 281 11.94 -5.92 -12.11
C GLY A 281 11.50 -4.50 -11.76
N TYR A 282 10.27 -4.08 -12.10
CA TYR A 282 9.77 -2.78 -11.69
C TYR A 282 9.50 -2.75 -10.19
N SER A 283 9.75 -1.59 -9.59
CA SER A 283 9.41 -1.26 -8.22
C SER A 283 8.51 -0.02 -8.15
N CYS A 284 7.94 0.22 -6.97
CA CYS A 284 7.10 1.39 -6.69
C CYS A 284 7.76 2.69 -7.17
N ALA A 285 9.05 2.87 -6.85
CA ALA A 285 9.77 4.09 -7.17
C ALA A 285 10.14 4.21 -8.67
N ASP A 286 10.13 3.14 -9.46
CA ASP A 286 10.33 3.28 -10.92
C ASP A 286 9.11 3.95 -11.58
N CYS A 287 7.91 3.76 -11.01
CA CYS A 287 6.66 4.35 -11.48
C CYS A 287 6.32 5.67 -10.78
N HIS A 288 6.45 5.74 -9.46
CA HIS A 288 6.03 6.90 -8.67
C HIS A 288 7.15 7.91 -8.40
N MET A 289 8.40 7.54 -8.67
CA MET A 289 9.59 8.39 -8.48
C MET A 289 10.48 8.34 -9.73
N GLY A 290 9.87 8.48 -10.92
CA GLY A 290 10.56 8.43 -12.20
C GLY A 290 11.75 9.40 -12.31
N THR A 291 12.59 9.20 -13.33
CA THR A 291 13.72 10.11 -13.58
C THR A 291 13.22 11.43 -14.16
N SER A 292 13.71 12.55 -13.64
CA SER A 292 13.49 13.90 -14.19
C SER A 292 14.81 14.59 -14.48
N VAL A 293 14.77 15.69 -15.24
CA VAL A 293 15.93 16.52 -15.61
C VAL A 293 15.78 17.91 -15.02
N GLY A 294 16.74 18.34 -14.20
CA GLY A 294 16.77 19.67 -13.61
C GLY A 294 17.05 20.77 -14.64
N GLU A 295 16.82 22.04 -14.29
CA GLU A 295 17.12 23.17 -15.17
C GLU A 295 18.60 23.26 -15.57
N ASP A 296 19.48 22.72 -14.74
CA ASP A 296 20.92 22.58 -14.96
C ASP A 296 21.29 21.40 -15.90
N GLY A 297 20.30 20.63 -16.35
CA GLY A 297 20.46 19.45 -17.21
C GLY A 297 20.85 18.18 -16.46
N VAL A 298 20.90 18.20 -15.12
CA VAL A 298 21.24 17.04 -14.30
C VAL A 298 20.04 16.11 -14.17
N LYS A 299 20.23 14.82 -14.42
CA LYS A 299 19.21 13.80 -14.15
C LYS A 299 19.15 13.49 -12.66
N PHE A 300 17.94 13.38 -12.13
CA PHE A 300 17.71 13.03 -10.73
C PHE A 300 16.43 12.19 -10.58
N THR A 301 16.28 11.53 -9.44
CA THR A 301 15.05 10.81 -9.07
C THR A 301 14.03 11.82 -8.56
N ASN A 302 12.87 11.91 -9.22
CA ASN A 302 11.81 12.83 -8.84
C ASN A 302 11.18 12.38 -7.51
N HIS A 303 11.10 13.29 -6.53
CA HIS A 303 10.50 13.03 -5.22
C HIS A 303 9.08 13.59 -5.07
N LYS A 304 8.46 14.03 -6.18
CA LYS A 304 7.01 14.24 -6.26
C LYS A 304 6.34 12.88 -6.44
N TRP A 305 5.80 12.34 -5.36
CA TRP A 305 5.08 11.07 -5.33
C TRP A 305 3.66 11.31 -5.85
N GLN A 306 3.44 10.94 -7.11
CA GLN A 306 2.18 11.19 -7.82
C GLN A 306 1.75 9.95 -8.61
N SER A 307 0.56 10.00 -9.19
CA SER A 307 0.15 8.98 -10.14
C SER A 307 1.14 8.96 -11.32
N PRO A 308 1.64 7.77 -11.75
CA PRO A 308 2.52 7.67 -12.91
C PRO A 308 1.86 8.21 -14.18
N LEU A 309 0.53 8.20 -14.25
CA LEU A 309 -0.26 8.73 -15.37
C LEU A 309 -0.20 10.25 -15.48
N GLU A 310 0.14 10.95 -14.40
CA GLU A 310 0.30 12.41 -14.36
C GLU A 310 1.74 12.84 -14.72
N ASN A 311 2.65 11.88 -14.87
CA ASN A 311 4.04 12.12 -15.22
C ASN A 311 4.29 11.81 -16.70
N GLN A 312 4.06 12.80 -17.57
CA GLN A 312 4.25 12.62 -19.02
C GLN A 312 5.69 12.24 -19.40
N GLU A 313 6.70 12.76 -18.69
CA GLU A 313 8.11 12.42 -18.94
C GLU A 313 8.39 10.94 -18.67
N LEU A 314 7.84 10.40 -17.58
CA LEU A 314 7.91 8.97 -17.26
C LEU A 314 7.17 8.14 -18.31
N LEU A 315 5.93 8.51 -18.65
CA LEU A 315 5.14 7.79 -19.65
C LEU A 315 5.89 7.69 -20.97
N ASP A 316 6.43 8.80 -21.48
CA ASP A 316 7.14 8.84 -22.75
C ASP A 316 8.47 8.07 -22.73
N SER A 317 9.17 8.09 -21.60
CA SER A 317 10.49 7.45 -21.48
C SER A 317 10.44 5.97 -21.15
N THR A 318 9.38 5.50 -20.50
CA THR A 318 9.31 4.15 -19.90
C THR A 318 8.08 3.36 -20.35
N CYS A 319 6.87 3.92 -20.20
CA CYS A 319 5.64 3.14 -20.35
C CYS A 319 5.12 3.03 -21.79
N ASN A 320 5.20 4.13 -22.55
CA ASN A 320 4.63 4.27 -23.89
C ASN A 320 5.37 3.44 -24.96
N SER A 321 6.53 2.86 -24.63
CA SER A 321 7.23 1.89 -25.48
C SER A 321 6.50 0.54 -25.53
N CYS A 322 5.71 0.21 -24.50
CA CYS A 322 5.07 -1.09 -24.31
C CYS A 322 3.54 -0.99 -24.27
N HIS A 323 3.01 0.14 -23.81
CA HIS A 323 1.57 0.41 -23.76
C HIS A 323 1.17 1.43 -24.83
N GLY A 324 0.18 1.09 -25.65
CA GLY A 324 -0.37 2.02 -26.65
C GLY A 324 -1.27 3.10 -26.04
N ASP A 325 -1.98 2.77 -24.96
CA ASP A 325 -2.84 3.67 -24.18
C ASP A 325 -2.90 3.16 -22.73
N LEU A 326 -1.89 3.49 -21.92
CA LEU A 326 -1.84 3.03 -20.53
C LEU A 326 -2.94 3.69 -19.69
N ALA A 327 -3.21 4.98 -19.90
CA ALA A 327 -4.23 5.71 -19.16
C ALA A 327 -5.62 5.11 -19.39
N GLY A 328 -5.97 4.76 -20.64
CA GLY A 328 -7.23 4.09 -20.94
C GLY A 328 -7.33 2.67 -20.37
N GLN A 329 -6.21 1.93 -20.27
CA GLN A 329 -6.18 0.61 -19.63
C GLN A 329 -6.43 0.72 -18.12
N VAL A 330 -5.72 1.63 -17.45
CA VAL A 330 -5.89 1.87 -16.01
C VAL A 330 -7.30 2.34 -15.70
N ALA A 331 -7.81 3.33 -16.44
CA ALA A 331 -9.18 3.82 -16.24
C ALA A 331 -10.24 2.72 -16.41
N ALA A 332 -10.04 1.77 -17.33
CA ALA A 332 -10.96 0.64 -17.50
C ALA A 332 -10.93 -0.33 -16.31
N TRP A 333 -9.75 -0.58 -15.73
CA TRP A 333 -9.64 -1.40 -14.52
C TRP A 333 -10.30 -0.72 -13.32
N GLN A 334 -10.03 0.57 -13.11
CA GLN A 334 -10.62 1.35 -12.01
C GLN A 334 -12.15 1.42 -12.15
N GLU A 335 -12.68 1.69 -13.35
CA GLU A 335 -14.14 1.71 -13.57
C GLU A 335 -14.80 0.36 -13.24
N GLU A 336 -14.18 -0.75 -13.61
CA GLU A 336 -14.70 -2.09 -13.30
C GLU A 336 -14.58 -2.41 -11.80
N GLU A 337 -13.44 -2.09 -11.18
CA GLU A 337 -13.18 -2.26 -9.75
C GLU A 337 -14.21 -1.48 -8.93
N GLU A 338 -14.36 -0.17 -9.17
CA GLU A 338 -15.25 0.71 -8.41
C GLU A 338 -16.70 0.20 -8.47
N ALA A 339 -17.14 -0.20 -9.67
CA ALA A 339 -18.49 -0.73 -9.88
C ALA A 339 -18.72 -2.03 -9.09
N ARG A 340 -17.72 -2.91 -9.03
CA ARG A 340 -17.79 -4.16 -8.28
C ARG A 340 -17.72 -3.93 -6.77
N VAL A 341 -16.80 -3.08 -6.30
CA VAL A 341 -16.71 -2.70 -4.88
C VAL A 341 -18.01 -2.08 -4.40
N GLN A 342 -18.61 -1.17 -5.18
CA GLN A 342 -19.90 -0.60 -4.84
C GLN A 342 -21.00 -1.67 -4.77
N SER A 343 -21.11 -2.51 -5.80
CA SER A 343 -22.13 -3.57 -5.86
C SER A 343 -22.03 -4.56 -4.68
N ILE A 344 -20.81 -5.02 -4.36
CA ILE A 344 -20.57 -5.96 -3.27
C ILE A 344 -20.81 -5.29 -1.91
N SER A 345 -20.43 -4.02 -1.72
CA SER A 345 -20.68 -3.29 -0.47
C SER A 345 -22.18 -3.22 -0.13
N LEU A 346 -23.04 -3.01 -1.13
CA LEU A 346 -24.49 -2.99 -0.97
C LEU A 346 -25.05 -4.38 -0.57
N LYS A 347 -24.48 -5.46 -1.13
CA LYS A 347 -24.82 -6.82 -0.71
C LYS A 347 -24.41 -7.09 0.74
N ILE A 348 -23.21 -6.66 1.14
CA ILE A 348 -22.71 -6.84 2.51
C ILE A 348 -23.58 -6.04 3.48
N GLU A 349 -23.94 -4.80 3.15
CA GLU A 349 -24.86 -3.99 3.94
C GLU A 349 -26.23 -4.68 4.13
N ASP A 350 -26.84 -5.19 3.05
CA ASP A 350 -28.12 -5.91 3.11
C ASP A 350 -28.02 -7.17 3.99
N MET A 351 -26.98 -7.98 3.78
CA MET A 351 -26.69 -9.17 4.59
C MET A 351 -26.62 -8.81 6.08
N VAL A 352 -25.82 -7.80 6.43
CA VAL A 352 -25.59 -7.40 7.82
C VAL A 352 -26.87 -6.84 8.46
N ASN A 353 -27.65 -6.04 7.74
CA ASN A 353 -28.91 -5.50 8.23
C ASN A 353 -29.95 -6.61 8.49
N ARG A 354 -30.03 -7.62 7.60
CA ARG A 354 -30.86 -8.81 7.81
C ARG A 354 -30.40 -9.63 9.01
N MET A 355 -29.08 -9.85 9.14
CA MET A 355 -28.51 -10.54 10.31
C MET A 355 -28.87 -9.82 11.61
N LYS A 356 -28.67 -8.49 11.69
CA LYS A 356 -29.01 -7.69 12.89
C LYS A 356 -30.48 -7.84 13.26
N THR A 357 -31.37 -7.78 12.27
CA THR A 357 -32.81 -7.94 12.48
C THR A 357 -33.14 -9.32 13.03
N GLN A 358 -32.65 -10.39 12.40
CA GLN A 358 -32.92 -11.76 12.85
C GLN A 358 -32.29 -12.08 14.22
N VAL A 359 -31.12 -11.50 14.55
CA VAL A 359 -30.51 -11.63 15.89
C VAL A 359 -31.36 -10.93 16.93
N ALA A 360 -31.82 -9.70 16.67
CA ALA A 360 -32.67 -8.95 17.59
C ALA A 360 -34.02 -9.65 17.84
N ASP A 361 -34.58 -10.28 16.81
CA ASP A 361 -35.83 -11.06 16.89
C ASP A 361 -35.62 -12.45 17.52
N GLY A 362 -34.38 -12.87 17.76
CA GLY A 362 -34.03 -14.20 18.28
C GLY A 362 -34.22 -15.34 17.29
N THR A 363 -34.39 -15.04 16.00
CA THR A 363 -34.59 -16.03 14.93
C THR A 363 -33.26 -16.51 14.31
N LEU A 364 -32.17 -15.77 14.53
CA LEU A 364 -30.82 -16.16 14.17
C LEU A 364 -29.94 -16.32 15.43
N ALA A 365 -29.54 -17.56 15.75
CA ALA A 365 -28.74 -17.91 16.92
C ALA A 365 -27.96 -19.22 16.70
N GLY A 366 -27.06 -19.54 17.65
CA GLY A 366 -26.28 -20.79 17.65
C GLY A 366 -25.44 -20.96 16.38
N ASP A 367 -25.31 -22.20 15.91
CA ASP A 367 -24.45 -22.56 14.77
C ASP A 367 -24.78 -21.77 13.50
N ARG A 368 -26.06 -21.43 13.25
CA ARG A 368 -26.45 -20.62 12.08
C ARG A 368 -25.93 -19.19 12.18
N LEU A 369 -25.95 -18.59 13.38
CA LEU A 369 -25.36 -17.27 13.60
C LEU A 369 -23.84 -17.33 13.41
N THR A 370 -23.16 -18.33 13.99
CA THR A 370 -21.71 -18.51 13.83
C THR A 370 -21.32 -18.69 12.37
N GLN A 371 -22.09 -19.45 11.58
CA GLN A 371 -21.86 -19.60 10.15
C GLN A 371 -21.97 -18.26 9.40
N LEU A 372 -23.03 -17.49 9.66
CA LEU A 372 -23.24 -16.19 9.01
C LEU A 372 -22.23 -15.13 9.47
N GLN A 373 -21.77 -15.17 10.72
CA GLN A 373 -20.67 -14.34 11.21
C GLN A 373 -19.37 -14.66 10.45
N GLY A 374 -19.07 -15.94 10.23
CA GLY A 374 -17.92 -16.35 9.41
C GLY A 374 -17.99 -15.79 7.99
N LEU A 375 -19.14 -15.95 7.32
CA LEU A 375 -19.34 -15.43 5.97
C LEU A 375 -19.27 -13.89 5.91
N HIS A 376 -19.82 -13.19 6.91
CA HIS A 376 -19.71 -11.73 7.01
C HIS A 376 -18.26 -11.28 7.13
N ARG A 377 -17.50 -11.90 8.05
CA ARG A 377 -16.07 -11.64 8.24
C ARG A 377 -15.29 -11.87 6.93
N THR A 378 -15.50 -13.01 6.27
CA THR A 378 -14.82 -13.37 5.02
C THR A 378 -15.17 -12.43 3.87
N ALA A 379 -16.47 -12.16 3.67
CA ALA A 379 -16.93 -11.28 2.60
C ALA A 379 -16.33 -9.88 2.73
N GLN A 380 -16.41 -9.32 3.94
CA GLN A 380 -15.88 -7.98 4.19
C GLN A 380 -14.35 -7.96 4.17
N PHE A 381 -13.65 -8.99 4.66
CA PHE A 381 -12.18 -9.03 4.59
C PHE A 381 -11.67 -8.93 3.14
N TYR A 382 -12.15 -9.77 2.23
CA TYR A 382 -11.71 -9.74 0.84
C TYR A 382 -12.13 -8.46 0.14
N TRP A 383 -13.35 -7.97 0.42
CA TRP A 383 -13.81 -6.69 -0.11
C TRP A 383 -12.91 -5.53 0.35
N ASP A 384 -12.55 -5.52 1.64
CA ASP A 384 -11.74 -4.47 2.25
C ASP A 384 -10.31 -4.49 1.69
N PHE A 385 -9.73 -5.69 1.46
CA PHE A 385 -8.42 -5.85 0.85
C PHE A 385 -8.28 -5.14 -0.50
N VAL A 386 -9.37 -5.05 -1.27
CA VAL A 386 -9.39 -4.34 -2.55
C VAL A 386 -9.74 -2.87 -2.35
N MET A 387 -10.80 -2.56 -1.60
CA MET A 387 -11.31 -1.19 -1.48
C MET A 387 -10.32 -0.21 -0.84
N VAL A 388 -9.44 -0.69 0.06
CA VAL A 388 -8.46 0.18 0.71
C VAL A 388 -7.13 0.28 -0.03
N GLU A 389 -6.94 -0.48 -1.10
CA GLU A 389 -5.76 -0.42 -1.95
C GLU A 389 -5.92 0.74 -2.95
N ASN A 390 -5.01 1.70 -2.91
CA ASN A 390 -5.22 3.01 -3.55
C ASN A 390 -5.07 3.02 -5.08
N SER A 391 -4.66 1.91 -5.70
CA SER A 391 -4.49 1.84 -7.16
C SER A 391 -5.75 1.42 -7.89
N GLU A 392 -6.78 0.98 -7.16
CA GLU A 392 -8.09 0.59 -7.69
C GLU A 392 -7.92 -0.46 -8.82
N GLY A 393 -7.04 -1.43 -8.56
CA GLY A 393 -6.75 -2.54 -9.46
C GLY A 393 -5.62 -2.30 -10.47
N ALA A 394 -5.04 -1.10 -10.55
CA ALA A 394 -3.93 -0.84 -11.48
C ALA A 394 -2.64 -1.61 -11.13
N HIS A 395 -2.40 -1.87 -9.84
CA HIS A 395 -1.21 -2.60 -9.40
C HIS A 395 -1.28 -4.10 -9.71
N ASN A 396 -2.45 -4.72 -9.59
CA ASN A 396 -2.64 -6.15 -9.85
C ASN A 396 -4.11 -6.46 -10.19
N PRO A 397 -4.56 -6.22 -11.44
CA PRO A 397 -5.97 -6.36 -11.78
C PRO A 397 -6.47 -7.81 -11.64
N GLU A 398 -5.60 -8.81 -11.87
CA GLU A 398 -5.95 -10.22 -11.69
C GLU A 398 -6.29 -10.53 -10.23
N LEU A 399 -5.38 -10.21 -9.30
CA LEU A 399 -5.63 -10.41 -7.87
C LEU A 399 -6.84 -9.60 -7.38
N THR A 400 -6.99 -8.36 -7.84
CA THR A 400 -8.14 -7.51 -7.49
C THR A 400 -9.46 -8.19 -7.81
N PHE A 401 -9.65 -8.66 -9.04
CA PHE A 401 -10.92 -9.27 -9.43
C PHE A 401 -11.13 -10.67 -8.83
N GLU A 402 -10.07 -11.47 -8.67
CA GLU A 402 -10.14 -12.75 -7.94
C GLU A 402 -10.53 -12.56 -6.47
N THR A 403 -10.03 -11.50 -5.84
CA THR A 403 -10.35 -11.16 -4.45
C THR A 403 -11.81 -10.69 -4.32
N LEU A 404 -12.28 -9.86 -5.25
CA LEU A 404 -13.70 -9.47 -5.31
C LEU A 404 -14.63 -10.66 -5.59
N ASP A 405 -14.22 -11.63 -6.41
CA ASP A 405 -14.99 -12.87 -6.63
C ASP A 405 -15.18 -13.66 -5.33
N LYS A 406 -14.14 -13.74 -4.49
CA LYS A 406 -14.22 -14.40 -3.17
C LYS A 406 -15.13 -13.63 -2.22
N ALA A 407 -15.04 -12.29 -2.20
CA ALA A 407 -15.92 -11.44 -1.41
C ALA A 407 -17.40 -11.63 -1.81
N GLU A 408 -17.67 -11.59 -3.12
CA GLU A 408 -19.00 -11.75 -3.69
C GLU A 408 -19.59 -13.14 -3.41
N ALA A 409 -18.80 -14.20 -3.58
CA ALA A 409 -19.22 -15.56 -3.29
C ALA A 409 -19.62 -15.75 -1.81
N ALA A 410 -18.85 -15.17 -0.88
CA ALA A 410 -19.14 -15.26 0.55
C ALA A 410 -20.43 -14.52 0.93
N VAL A 411 -20.65 -13.30 0.42
CA VAL A 411 -21.87 -12.54 0.71
C VAL A 411 -23.10 -13.15 0.04
N ASP A 412 -23.00 -13.66 -1.19
CA ASP A 412 -24.10 -14.33 -1.87
C ASP A 412 -24.49 -15.63 -1.14
N GLN A 413 -23.50 -16.39 -0.65
CA GLN A 413 -23.77 -17.55 0.21
C GLN A 413 -24.51 -17.14 1.48
N ALA A 414 -24.08 -16.08 2.16
CA ALA A 414 -24.73 -15.61 3.38
C ALA A 414 -26.17 -15.15 3.14
N LEU A 415 -26.41 -14.40 2.06
CA LEU A 415 -27.74 -13.95 1.66
C LEU A 415 -28.67 -15.12 1.31
N SER A 416 -28.15 -16.21 0.74
CA SER A 416 -28.93 -17.42 0.48
C SER A 416 -29.35 -18.17 1.76
N LEU A 417 -28.62 -17.95 2.86
CA LEU A 417 -28.84 -18.57 4.17
C LEU A 417 -29.67 -17.71 5.12
N LEU A 418 -30.01 -16.47 4.75
CA LEU A 418 -30.81 -15.51 5.54
C LEU A 418 -32.29 -15.58 5.14
#